data_AF-A0A067K703-F1
#
_entry.id   AF-A0A067K703-F1
#
_cell.length_a   1.000
_cell.length_b   1.000
_cell.length_c   1.000
_cell.angle_alpha   90.00
_cell.angle_beta   90.00
_cell.angle_gamma   90.00
#
_symmetry.space_group_name_H-M   'P 1'
#
loop_
_entity.id
_entity.type
_entity.pdbx_description
1 polymer ?
#
loop_
_entity_poly.entity_id
_entity_poly.type
_entity_poly.pdbx_seq_one_letter_code
_entity_poly.pdbx_strand_id
1 'polypeptide(L)' 'MVNDEGDPLVLPIRSITRSRAKRYGAAISLFVQAQITQELHDAAFNKCCEELEGIPKLLMLLVACEVEALH' A
#
# COMPACT_ATOMS: atom_id res chain seq x y z
N MET A 1 -19.28 10.95 27.73
CA MET A 1 -18.09 10.09 27.55
C MET A 1 -18.33 9.31 26.27
N VAL A 2 -17.45 9.45 25.28
CA VAL A 2 -17.58 8.69 24.02
C VAL A 2 -17.30 7.23 24.35
N ASN A 3 -18.26 6.35 24.03
CA ASN A 3 -18.08 4.92 24.23
C ASN A 3 -17.33 4.36 23.01
N ASP A 4 -16.01 4.35 23.08
CA ASP A 4 -15.12 3.74 22.07
C ASP A 4 -15.19 2.19 22.06
N GLU A 5 -16.27 1.60 22.58
CA GLU A 5 -16.44 0.15 22.69
C GLU A 5 -16.66 -0.56 21.34
N GLY A 6 -16.95 0.20 20.28
CA GLY A 6 -17.16 -0.31 18.93
C GLY A 6 -15.90 -0.49 18.10
N ASP A 7 -14.81 0.25 18.40
CA ASP A 7 -13.57 0.16 17.63
C ASP A 7 -12.70 -1.01 18.15
N PRO A 8 -12.45 -2.04 17.34
CA PRO A 8 -11.63 -3.18 17.74
C PRO A 8 -10.14 -2.84 17.91
N LEU A 9 -9.67 -1.68 17.45
CA LEU A 9 -8.30 -1.18 17.61
C LEU A 9 -8.10 -0.29 18.83
N VAL A 10 -9.16 0.06 19.56
CA VAL A 10 -9.04 0.87 20.78
C VAL A 10 -8.74 -0.02 21.98
N LEU A 11 -7.64 0.28 22.68
CA LEU A 11 -7.29 -0.39 23.93
C LEU A 11 -8.29 -0.03 25.04
N PRO A 12 -8.81 -1.01 25.79
CA PRO A 12 -9.60 -0.72 26.97
C PRO A 12 -8.74 -0.01 28.03
N ILE A 13 -9.28 1.04 28.64
CA ILE A 13 -8.64 1.79 29.72
C ILE A 13 -8.52 0.96 31.02
N ARG A 14 -9.28 -0.14 31.14
CA ARG A 14 -9.29 -1.05 32.30
C ARG A 14 -8.67 -2.41 31.97
N SER A 15 -8.58 -3.28 32.99
CA SER A 15 -8.17 -4.67 32.84
C SER A 15 -8.91 -5.35 31.68
N ILE A 16 -8.13 -5.98 30.80
CA ILE A 16 -8.64 -6.63 29.61
C ILE A 16 -8.96 -8.09 29.92
N THR A 17 -10.13 -8.55 29.50
CA THR A 17 -10.46 -9.97 29.57
C THR A 17 -9.68 -10.74 28.50
N ARG A 18 -9.39 -12.03 28.76
CA ARG A 18 -8.67 -12.88 27.79
C ARG A 18 -9.34 -12.89 26.39
N SER A 19 -10.68 -12.91 26.35
CA SER A 19 -11.43 -12.87 25.09
C SER A 19 -11.28 -11.55 24.36
N ARG A 20 -11.27 -10.42 25.08
CA ARG A 20 -11.04 -9.09 24.50
C ARG A 20 -9.60 -8.93 24.01
N ALA A 21 -8.61 -9.45 24.75
CA ALA A 21 -7.21 -9.47 24.31
C ALA A 21 -7.02 -10.26 23.01
N LYS A 22 -7.68 -11.42 22.88
CA LYS A 22 -7.63 -12.22 21.65
C LYS A 22 -8.23 -11.48 20.45
N ARG A 23 -9.39 -10.82 20.62
CA ARG A 23 -10.03 -10.03 19.55
C ARG A 23 -9.18 -8.82 19.16
N TYR A 24 -8.64 -8.11 20.14
CA TYR A 24 -7.73 -6.98 19.91
C TYR A 24 -6.49 -7.41 19.12
N GLY A 25 -5.85 -8.52 19.52
CA GLY A 25 -4.71 -9.08 18.79
C GLY A 25 -5.05 -9.41 17.33
N ALA A 26 -6.19 -10.06 17.08
CA ALA A 26 -6.64 -10.36 15.73
C ALA A 26 -6.92 -9.09 14.90
N ALA A 27 -7.52 -8.07 15.51
CA ALA A 27 -7.79 -6.79 14.85
C ALA A 27 -6.49 -6.06 14.47
N ILE A 28 -5.51 -6.02 15.38
CA ILE A 28 -4.19 -5.44 15.12
C ILE A 28 -3.47 -6.21 14.01
N SER A 29 -3.49 -7.54 14.02
CA SER A 29 -2.88 -8.34 12.96
C SER A 29 -3.50 -8.04 11.59
N LEU A 30 -4.84 -7.94 11.52
CA LEU A 30 -5.55 -7.60 10.29
C LEU A 30 -5.21 -6.17 9.81
N PHE A 31 -5.20 -5.20 10.73
CA PHE A 31 -4.86 -3.82 10.42
C PHE A 31 -3.44 -3.70 9.86
N VAL A 32 -2.46 -4.31 10.52
CA VAL A 32 -1.06 -4.33 10.07
C VAL A 32 -0.94 -5.01 8.71
N GLN A 33 -1.62 -6.14 8.51
CA GLN A 33 -1.59 -6.84 7.22
C GLN A 33 -2.18 -5.99 6.09
N ALA A 34 -3.28 -5.28 6.34
CA ALA A 34 -3.90 -4.37 5.37
C ALA A 34 -2.95 -3.21 5.02
N GLN A 35 -2.31 -2.60 6.03
CA GLN A 35 -1.34 -1.52 5.80
C GLN A 35 -0.14 -1.99 4.99
N ILE A 36 0.47 -3.12 5.34
CA ILE A 36 1.60 -3.70 4.59
C ILE A 36 1.20 -3.99 3.14
N THR A 37 0.01 -4.53 2.94
CA THR A 37 -0.49 -4.87 1.60
C THR A 37 -0.67 -3.61 0.75
N GLN A 38 -1.25 -2.56 1.34
CA GLN A 38 -1.44 -1.28 0.66
C GLN A 38 -0.10 -0.61 0.34
N GLU A 39 0.81 -0.51 1.31
CA GLU A 39 2.13 0.08 1.11
C GLU A 39 2.93 -0.67 0.04
N LEU A 40 2.88 -2.01 0.04
CA LEU A 40 3.56 -2.81 -0.96
C LEU A 40 2.96 -2.61 -2.36
N HIS A 41 1.63 -2.56 -2.45
CA HIS A 41 0.94 -2.28 -3.70
C HIS A 41 1.32 -0.89 -4.23
N ASP A 42 1.29 0.13 -3.38
CA ASP A 42 1.59 1.50 -3.78
C ASP A 42 3.07 1.65 -4.19
N ALA A 43 3.98 1.01 -3.47
CA ALA A 43 5.40 0.98 -3.84
C ALA A 43 5.61 0.30 -5.21
N ALA A 44 4.98 -0.84 -5.45
CA ALA A 44 5.08 -1.54 -6.73
C ALA A 44 4.44 -0.74 -7.88
N PHE A 45 3.27 -0.15 -7.64
CA PHE A 45 2.56 0.66 -8.61
C PHE A 45 3.35 1.92 -8.99
N ASN A 46 3.82 2.68 -7.99
CA ASN A 46 4.59 3.91 -8.23
C ASN A 46 5.87 3.62 -9.02
N LYS A 47 6.60 2.57 -8.66
CA LYS A 47 7.79 2.14 -9.40
C LYS A 47 7.45 1.79 -10.85
N CYS A 48 6.34 1.09 -11.09
CA CYS A 48 5.88 0.77 -12.43
C CYS A 48 5.55 2.04 -13.24
N CYS A 49 4.89 3.02 -12.62
CA CYS A 49 4.62 4.30 -13.27
C CYS A 49 5.90 5.05 -13.64
N GLU A 50 6.90 5.09 -12.76
CA GLU A 50 8.20 5.71 -13.03
C GLU A 50 8.92 5.04 -14.22
N GLU A 51 8.98 3.71 -14.23
CA GLU A 51 9.57 2.94 -15.33
C GLU A 51 8.82 3.17 -16.65
N LEU A 52 7.48 3.15 -16.60
CA LEU A 52 6.61 3.37 -17.75
C LEU A 52 6.59 4.82 -18.24
N GLU A 53 7.01 5.83 -17.46
CA GLU A 53 7.15 7.19 -17.98
C GLU A 53 8.42 7.32 -18.85
N GLY A 54 9.48 6.58 -18.50
CA GLY A 54 10.74 6.57 -19.24
C GLY A 54 10.67 5.80 -20.56
N ILE A 55 9.94 4.69 -20.58
CA ILE A 55 9.89 3.77 -21.73
C ILE A 55 9.32 4.44 -23.02
N PRO A 56 8.18 5.16 -23.00
CA PRO A 56 7.65 5.84 -24.17
C PRO A 56 8.60 6.89 -24.74
N LYS A 57 9.33 7.62 -23.87
CA LYS A 57 10.35 8.59 -24.31
C LYS A 57 11.50 7.89 -25.01
N LEU A 58 11.97 6.76 -24.48
CA LEU A 58 13.02 5.95 -25.11
C LEU A 58 12.56 5.37 -26.45
N LEU A 59 11.34 4.84 -26.52
CA LEU A 59 10.75 4.32 -27.76
C LEU A 59 10.60 5.41 -28.82
N MET A 60 10.15 6.60 -28.43
CA MET A 60 10.04 7.75 -29.34
C MET A 60 11.40 8.17 -29.90
N LEU A 61 12.45 8.20 -29.07
CA LEU A 61 13.82 8.47 -29.53
C LEU A 61 14.34 7.39 -30.48
N LEU A 62 14.12 6.11 -30.18
CA LEU A 62 14.52 5.01 -31.06
C LEU A 62 13.84 5.09 -32.43
N VAL A 63 12.53 5.34 -32.45
CA VAL A 63 11.77 5.53 -33.70
C VAL A 63 12.29 6.75 -34.49
N ALA A 64 12.58 7.86 -33.81
CA ALA A 64 13.14 9.04 -34.46
C ALA A 64 14.53 8.75 -35.08
N CYS A 65 15.40 8.03 -34.36
CA CYS A 65 16.71 7.61 -34.89
C CYS A 65 16.59 6.65 -36.08
N GLU A 66 15.64 5.70 -36.07
CA GLU A 66 15.39 4.83 -37.24
C GLU A 66 14.89 5.62 -38.45
N VAL A 67 14.02 6.59 -38.25
CA VAL A 67 13.49 7.45 -39.33
C VAL A 67 14.58 8.35 -39.91
N GLU A 68 15.49 8.87 -39.09
CA GLU A 68 16.62 9.69 -39.53
C GLU A 68 17.69 8.86 -40.27
N ALA A 69 17.90 7.60 -39.88
CA ALA A 69 18.81 6.68 -40.55
C ALA A 69 18.30 6.18 -41.93
N LEU A 70 17.02 6.37 -42.23
CA LEU A 70 16.40 6.02 -43.52
C LEU A 70 16.35 7.17 -44.54
N HIS A 71 16.81 8.38 -44.16
CA HIS A 71 16.92 9.56 -45.03
C HIS A 71 18.37 9.82 -45.46
#